data_AF-A0AAN7VG32-F1
#
_entry.id   AF-A0AAN7VG32-F1
#
_cell.length_a   1.000
_cell.length_b   1.000
_cell.length_c   1.000
_cell.angle_alpha   90.00
_cell.angle_beta   90.00
_cell.angle_gamma   90.00
#
_symmetry.space_group_name_H-M   'P 1'
#
loop_
_entity.id
_entity.type
_entity.pdbx_description
1 polymer ?
#
loop_
_entity_poly.entity_id
_entity_poly.type
_entity_poly.pdbx_seq_one_letter_code
_entity_poly.pdbx_strand_id
1 'polypeptide(L)' 'MDRYHINILGISECRWTGYGECKTEEHSFIYSGLEEGSEHRYGVGIIFKKKNKRTVGGMETG' A
#
# COMPACT_ATOMS: atom_id res chain seq x y z
N MET A 1 -3.96 11.82 6.89
CA MET A 1 -4.76 10.82 7.64
C MET A 1 -5.13 11.33 9.05
N ASP A 2 -4.43 12.36 9.53
CA ASP A 2 -4.52 12.89 10.89
C ASP A 2 -5.83 13.62 11.21
N ARG A 3 -6.38 14.39 10.27
CA ARG A 3 -7.67 15.10 10.48
C ARG A 3 -8.84 14.15 10.78
N TYR A 4 -8.79 12.94 10.24
CA TYR A 4 -9.81 11.91 10.44
C TYR A 4 -9.38 10.85 11.46
N HIS A 5 -8.22 11.00 12.09
CA HIS A 5 -7.65 10.03 13.03
C HIS A 5 -7.56 8.60 12.46
N ILE A 6 -7.35 8.48 11.15
CA ILE A 6 -7.23 7.18 10.46
C ILE A 6 -5.78 6.73 10.55
N ASN A 7 -5.52 5.54 11.11
CA ASN A 7 -4.16 5.00 11.21
C ASN A 7 -3.78 4.11 10.02
N ILE A 8 -4.78 3.45 9.42
CA ILE A 8 -4.65 2.55 8.27
C ILE A 8 -5.82 2.83 7.33
N LEU A 9 -5.53 3.00 6.05
CA LEU A 9 -6.52 3.18 4.99
C LEU A 9 -6.25 2.16 3.88
N GLY A 10 -7.22 1.28 3.63
CA GLY A 10 -7.24 0.40 2.47
C GLY A 10 -7.84 1.09 1.25
N ILE A 11 -7.23 0.90 0.09
CA ILE A 11 -7.69 1.42 -1.20
C ILE A 11 -7.87 0.22 -2.13
N SER A 12 -9.11 -0.06 -2.50
CA SER A 12 -9.43 -0.95 -3.61
C SER A 12 -9.32 -0.19 -4.93
N GLU A 13 -8.92 -0.89 -5.98
CA GLU A 13 -8.79 -0.34 -7.34
C GLU A 13 -7.82 0.85 -7.42
N CYS A 14 -6.62 0.73 -6.82
CA CYS A 14 -5.59 1.78 -6.85
C CYS A 14 -5.04 2.07 -8.26
N ARG A 15 -5.33 1.19 -9.24
CA ARG A 15 -4.92 1.25 -10.65
C ARG A 15 -3.40 1.36 -10.88
N TRP A 16 -2.60 1.06 -9.85
CA TRP A 16 -1.15 0.97 -9.96
C TRP A 16 -0.76 -0.43 -10.43
N THR A 17 0.23 -0.51 -11.30
CA THR A 17 0.77 -1.77 -11.82
C THR A 17 1.94 -2.25 -10.98
N GLY A 18 2.19 -3.56 -10.99
CA GLY A 18 3.27 -4.21 -10.24
C GLY A 18 3.08 -4.10 -8.72
N TYR A 19 4.16 -4.30 -7.98
CA TYR A 19 4.18 -4.19 -6.52
C TYR A 19 5.25 -3.19 -6.08
N GLY A 20 5.00 -2.49 -4.97
CA GLY A 20 5.98 -1.56 -4.45
C GLY A 20 5.55 -0.82 -3.19
N GLU A 21 6.38 0.13 -2.79
CA GLU A 21 6.14 0.99 -1.63
C GLU A 21 6.49 2.44 -1.94
N CYS A 22 5.57 3.36 -1.64
CA CYS A 22 5.82 4.80 -1.60
C CYS A 22 5.86 5.30 -0.17
N LYS A 23 6.83 6.16 0.13
CA LYS A 23 7.09 6.68 1.49
C LYS A 23 6.99 8.19 1.50
N THR A 24 6.27 8.74 2.47
CA THR A 24 6.38 10.13 2.90
C THR A 24 7.03 10.17 4.28
N GLU A 25 7.29 11.34 4.86
CA GLU A 25 7.89 11.42 6.19
C GLU A 25 7.08 10.65 7.26
N GLU A 26 5.75 10.77 7.22
CA GLU A 26 4.87 10.22 8.25
C GLU A 26 4.12 8.94 7.84
N HIS A 27 4.06 8.60 6.55
CA HIS A 27 3.21 7.52 6.04
C HIS A 27 3.94 6.61 5.05
N SER A 28 3.56 5.33 5.02
CA SER A 28 3.93 4.38 3.98
C SER A 28 2.68 3.96 3.23
N PHE A 29 2.79 3.84 1.91
CA PHE A 29 1.79 3.26 1.02
C PHE A 29 2.40 2.03 0.37
N ILE A 30 1.85 0.85 0.65
CA ILE A 30 2.22 -0.39 -0.02
C ILE A 30 1.12 -0.72 -1.02
N TYR A 31 1.49 -1.10 -2.24
CA TYR A 31 0.55 -1.44 -3.29
C TYR A 31 0.93 -2.73 -4.00
N SER A 32 -0.08 -3.37 -4.57
CA SER A 32 0.04 -4.52 -5.45
C SER A 32 -1.07 -4.46 -6.49
N GLY A 33 -0.69 -4.48 -7.76
CA GLY A 33 -1.59 -4.57 -8.89
C GLY A 33 -1.02 -5.46 -9.99
N LEU A 34 -1.70 -5.50 -11.13
CA LEU A 34 -1.27 -6.33 -12.25
C LEU A 34 0.02 -5.81 -12.88
N GLU A 35 0.75 -6.68 -13.58
CA GLU A 35 2.00 -6.32 -14.24
C GLU A 35 1.87 -5.13 -15.22
N GLU A 36 2.98 -4.43 -15.38
CA GLU A 36 3.10 -3.31 -16.31
C GLU A 36 2.83 -3.75 -17.75
N GLY A 37 2.00 -2.98 -18.47
CA GLY A 37 1.51 -3.34 -19.81
C GLY A 37 0.15 -4.05 -19.82
N SER A 38 -0.38 -4.42 -18.66
CA SER A 38 -1.80 -4.76 -18.51
C SER A 38 -2.67 -3.51 -18.35
N GLU A 39 -3.95 -3.58 -18.69
CA GLU A 39 -4.85 -2.45 -18.46
C GLU A 39 -4.90 -2.13 -16.94
N HIS A 40 -4.73 -0.85 -16.58
CA HIS A 40 -4.78 -0.29 -15.22
C HIS A 40 -6.16 -0.40 -14.56
N ARG A 41 -6.73 -1.61 -14.51
CA ARG A 41 -8.10 -1.91 -14.10
C ARG A 41 -8.21 -2.52 -12.71
N TYR A 42 -7.10 -3.02 -12.16
CA TYR A 42 -7.07 -3.72 -10.88
C TYR A 42 -5.92 -3.23 -10.00
N GLY A 43 -6.02 -3.48 -8.70
CA GLY A 43 -4.94 -3.27 -7.74
C GLY A 43 -5.44 -2.88 -6.36
N VAL A 44 -4.67 -3.20 -5.33
CA VAL A 44 -4.95 -2.85 -3.94
C VAL A 44 -3.79 -2.05 -3.37
N GLY A 45 -4.08 -1.22 -2.38
CA GLY A 45 -3.04 -0.60 -1.60
C GLY A 45 -3.46 -0.25 -0.18
N ILE A 46 -2.47 -0.15 0.70
CA ILE A 46 -2.66 0.15 2.11
C ILE A 46 -1.76 1.32 2.47
N ILE A 47 -2.35 2.41 2.95
CA ILE A 47 -1.62 3.53 3.54
C ILE A 47 -1.67 3.37 5.06
N PHE A 48 -0.52 3.48 5.73
CA PHE A 48 -0.45 3.45 7.19
C PHE A 48 0.53 4.49 7.73
N LYS A 49 0.25 5.00 8.92
CA LYS A 49 1.15 5.92 9.62
C LYS A 49 2.38 5.17 10.13
N LYS A 50 3.57 5.76 9.97
CA LYS A 50 4.86 5.16 10.34
C LYS A 50 5.11 5.07 11.86
N LYS A 51 4.21 5.61 12.70
CA LYS A 51 4.34 5.53 14.15
C LYS A 51 4.21 4.07 14.60
N ASN A 52 5.34 3.52 15.04
CA ASN A 52 5.57 2.13 15.45
C ASN A 52 5.44 1.13 14.29
N LYS A 53 6.50 1.11 13.46
CA LYS A 53 6.73 0.12 12.41
C LYS A 53 6.84 -1.29 13.02
N ARG A 54 5.70 -1.91 13.35
CA ARG A 54 5.61 -3.36 13.50
C ARG A 54 5.29 -3.88 12.10
N THR A 55 6.36 -4.24 11.39
CA THR A 55 6.31 -4.78 10.03
C THR A 55 5.24 -5.87 9.95
N VAL A 56 4.23 -5.68 9.08
CA VAL A 56 3.40 -6.79 8.62
C VAL A 56 4.28 -7.54 7.63
N GLY A 57 4.99 -8.56 8.13
CA GLY A 57 5.80 -9.45 7.30
C GLY A 57 4.89 -10.25 6.39
N GLY A 58 5.06 -10.10 5.07
CA GLY A 58 4.51 -11.03 4.10
C GLY A 58 5.13 -12.41 4.32
N MET A 59 4.33 -13.47 4.20
CA MET A 59 4.82 -14.84 4.25
C MET A 59 5.81 -15.07 3.11
N GLU A 60 7.07 -15.34 3.45
CA GLU A 60 8.04 -15.92 2.53
C GLU A 60 7.64 -17.39 2.31
N THR A 61 7.18 -17.72 1.11
CA THR A 61 7.03 -19.10 0.68
C THR A 61 8.42 -19.66 0.39
N GLY A 62 8.88 -20.59 1.23
CA GLY A 62 10.01 -21.46 0.96
C GLY A 62 9.68 -22.60 0.01
#